data_AF-A0AAD5D9N1-F1
#
_entry.id   AF-A0AAD5D9N1-F1
#
_cell.length_a   1.000
_cell.length_b   1.000
_cell.length_c   1.000
_cell.angle_alpha   90.00
_cell.angle_beta   90.00
_cell.angle_gamma   90.00
#
_symmetry.space_group_name_H-M   'P 1'
#
loop_
_entity.id
_entity.type
_entity.pdbx_description
1 polymer ?
#
loop_
_entity_poly.entity_id
_entity_poly.type
_entity_poly.pdbx_seq_one_letter_code
_entity_poly.pdbx_strand_id
1 'polypeptide(L)'
;MLLRAPPTLSFLTLPDETHHRSPPPSTIVCAAAKGGSSNHALLTGVVFEPFKEVKKELDLVPSVPQQSIARQKYADASEASINEQINVEYNVSYVYHAMYAYFDRDNVALKGLAK
;
A
#
# COMPACT_ATOMS: atom_id res chain seq x y z
N MET A 1 -24.94 25.51 5.59
CA MET A 1 -24.09 24.30 5.61
C MET A 1 -24.93 23.14 5.09
N LEU A 2 -24.80 22.81 3.81
CA LEU A 2 -25.49 21.66 3.20
C LEU A 2 -24.42 20.61 2.90
N LEU A 3 -24.21 19.70 3.85
CA LEU A 3 -23.33 18.55 3.65
C LEU A 3 -24.10 17.50 2.84
N ARG A 4 -23.67 17.34 1.59
CA ARG A 4 -24.19 16.38 0.61
C ARG A 4 -23.77 14.97 1.01
N ALA A 5 -24.70 14.02 1.00
CA ALA A 5 -24.46 12.62 1.34
C ALA A 5 -23.56 11.92 0.29
N PRO A 6 -22.64 11.03 0.71
CA PRO A 6 -21.80 10.26 -0.21
C PRO A 6 -22.56 9.07 -0.82
N PRO A 7 -22.25 8.67 -2.06
CA PRO A 7 -22.93 7.56 -2.73
C PRO A 7 -22.54 6.20 -2.14
N THR A 8 -23.52 5.31 -2.14
CA THR A 8 -23.51 3.93 -1.66
C THR A 8 -22.42 3.07 -2.30
N LEU A 9 -21.59 2.42 -1.48
CA LEU A 9 -20.62 1.40 -1.88
C LEU A 9 -21.34 0.07 -2.20
N SER A 10 -21.46 -0.25 -3.48
CA SER A 10 -21.88 -1.57 -3.96
C SER A 10 -20.68 -2.52 -3.96
N PHE A 11 -20.57 -3.37 -2.94
CA PHE A 11 -19.64 -4.49 -2.91
C PHE A 11 -20.40 -5.77 -3.34
N LEU A 12 -19.74 -6.63 -4.12
CA LEU A 12 -20.18 -7.95 -4.64
C LEU A 12 -20.67 -7.99 -6.10
N THR A 13 -19.70 -8.17 -7.01
CA THR A 13 -19.88 -8.99 -8.22
C THR A 13 -18.55 -9.69 -8.53
N LEU A 14 -18.49 -11.00 -8.27
CA LEU A 14 -17.40 -11.89 -8.72
C LEU A 14 -17.66 -12.30 -10.18
N PRO A 15 -16.68 -12.28 -11.08
CA PRO A 15 -16.76 -13.02 -12.34
C PRO A 15 -16.05 -14.38 -12.23
N ASP A 16 -16.85 -15.40 -12.57
CA ASP A 16 -16.59 -16.69 -13.23
C ASP A 16 -15.12 -17.19 -13.42
N GLU A 17 -14.84 -18.36 -12.84
CA GLU A 17 -13.60 -19.13 -12.99
C GLU A 17 -13.54 -19.84 -14.36
N THR A 18 -12.55 -19.50 -15.19
CA THR A 18 -12.21 -20.28 -16.39
C THR A 18 -10.84 -20.94 -16.24
N HIS A 19 -10.82 -22.27 -16.33
CA HIS A 19 -9.63 -23.10 -16.22
C HIS A 19 -8.57 -22.76 -17.29
N HIS A 20 -7.49 -22.10 -16.89
CA HIS A 20 -6.26 -22.01 -17.67
C HIS A 20 -5.20 -23.01 -17.14
N ARG A 21 -4.87 -23.96 -18.01
CA ARG A 21 -3.86 -25.00 -17.83
C ARG A 21 -2.49 -24.38 -17.54
N SER A 22 -1.93 -24.62 -16.35
CA SER A 22 -0.60 -24.13 -15.95
C SER A 22 0.51 -24.82 -16.75
N PRO A 23 1.44 -24.09 -17.40
CA PRO A 23 2.66 -24.68 -17.94
C PRO A 23 3.57 -25.16 -16.80
N PRO A 24 4.45 -26.16 -17.06
CA PRO A 24 5.29 -26.76 -16.02
C PRO A 24 6.27 -25.74 -15.39
N PRO A 25 6.71 -25.97 -14.14
CA PRO A 25 7.59 -25.05 -13.44
C PRO A 25 8.92 -24.93 -14.18
N SER A 26 9.17 -23.76 -14.76
CA SER A 26 10.45 -23.42 -15.37
C SER A 26 11.46 -23.22 -14.24
N THR A 27 12.56 -23.97 -14.25
CA THR A 27 13.66 -23.82 -13.29
C THR A 27 14.20 -22.39 -13.35
N ILE A 28 13.98 -21.61 -12.29
CA ILE A 28 14.50 -20.24 -12.19
C ILE A 28 15.99 -20.34 -11.85
N VAL A 29 16.85 -20.07 -12.83
CA VAL A 29 18.29 -19.93 -12.60
C VAL A 29 18.60 -18.44 -12.40
N CYS A 30 18.89 -18.05 -11.15
CA CYS A 30 19.45 -16.74 -10.83
C CYS A 30 20.97 -16.80 -10.95
N ALA A 31 21.55 -16.03 -11.86
CA ALA A 31 23.00 -16.00 -12.05
C ALA A 31 23.54 -14.56 -11.98
N ALA A 32 24.62 -14.35 -11.23
CA ALA A 32 25.39 -13.11 -11.25
C ALA A 32 26.41 -13.15 -12.40
N ALA A 33 25.97 -12.84 -13.63
CA ALA A 33 26.84 -12.86 -14.80
C ALA A 33 27.76 -11.63 -14.83
N LYS A 34 29.07 -11.87 -14.71
CA LYS A 34 30.11 -10.83 -14.87
C LYS A 34 30.41 -10.65 -16.37
N GLY A 35 29.83 -9.59 -16.94
CA GLY A 35 30.22 -8.91 -18.19
C GLY A 35 30.73 -9.77 -19.37
N GLY A 36 29.83 -10.10 -20.30
CA GLY A 36 30.19 -10.62 -21.62
C GLY A 36 29.07 -10.32 -22.62
N SER A 37 29.37 -9.52 -23.64
CA SER A 37 28.44 -9.13 -24.71
C SER A 37 28.10 -10.33 -25.59
N SER A 38 26.82 -10.68 -25.69
CA SER A 38 26.15 -11.26 -26.87
C SER A 38 24.71 -11.60 -26.51
N ASN A 39 23.84 -11.71 -27.51
CA ASN A 39 22.41 -12.06 -27.41
C ASN A 39 22.14 -13.50 -26.90
N HIS A 40 22.93 -13.99 -25.94
CA HIS A 40 22.92 -15.34 -25.38
C HIS A 40 21.90 -15.56 -24.26
N ALA A 41 21.19 -14.51 -23.81
CA ALA A 41 20.29 -14.60 -22.65
C ALA A 41 19.21 -15.69 -22.80
N LEU A 42 18.63 -15.83 -24.01
CA LEU A 42 17.61 -16.85 -24.28
C LEU A 42 18.17 -18.29 -24.34
N LEU A 43 19.46 -18.46 -24.63
CA LEU A 43 20.11 -19.77 -24.77
C LEU A 43 20.64 -20.32 -23.44
N THR A 44 20.78 -19.47 -22.41
CA THR A 44 21.43 -19.84 -21.13
C THR A 44 20.44 -20.11 -20.00
N GLY A 45 19.13 -19.91 -20.22
CA GLY A 45 18.08 -20.12 -19.21
C GLY A 45 18.10 -19.13 -18.04
N VAL A 46 18.88 -18.05 -18.13
CA VAL A 46 18.97 -17.03 -17.09
C VAL A 46 17.83 -16.04 -17.25
N VAL A 47 16.89 -16.03 -16.30
CA VAL A 47 15.66 -15.22 -16.34
C VAL A 47 15.82 -13.89 -15.60
N PHE A 48 16.73 -13.84 -14.61
CA PHE A 48 16.93 -12.70 -13.72
C PHE A 48 18.42 -12.40 -13.56
N GLU A 49 18.80 -11.16 -13.78
CA GLU A 49 20.17 -10.65 -13.67
C GLU A 49 20.23 -9.49 -12.66
N PRO A 50 20.43 -9.78 -11.36
CA PRO A 50 20.19 -8.82 -10.28
C PRO A 50 20.92 -7.49 -10.45
N PHE A 51 22.22 -7.54 -10.80
CA PHE A 51 23.06 -6.35 -10.97
C PHE A 51 22.79 -5.59 -12.27
N LYS A 52 22.11 -6.18 -13.26
CA LYS A 52 21.63 -5.44 -14.43
C LYS A 52 20.32 -4.74 -14.13
N GLU A 53 19.44 -5.39 -13.37
CA GLU A 53 18.11 -4.88 -13.05
C GLU A 53 18.13 -3.77 -12.01
N VAL A 54 18.93 -3.91 -10.95
CA VAL A 54 19.01 -2.92 -9.86
C VAL A 54 19.69 -1.61 -10.25
N LYS A 55 20.46 -1.57 -11.36
CA LYS A 55 21.13 -0.33 -11.81
C LYS A 55 20.15 0.83 -11.99
N LYS A 56 18.96 0.54 -12.54
CA LYS A 56 17.91 1.54 -12.72
C LYS A 56 17.40 2.08 -11.38
N GLU A 57 17.18 1.20 -10.41
CA GLU A 57 16.70 1.59 -9.08
C GLU A 57 17.77 2.37 -8.30
N LEU A 58 19.05 2.04 -8.49
CA LEU A 58 20.17 2.71 -7.86
C LEU A 58 20.31 4.17 -8.33
N ASP A 59 20.09 4.43 -9.62
CA ASP A 59 20.11 5.78 -10.19
C ASP A 59 18.91 6.63 -9.73
N LEU A 60 17.81 5.99 -9.33
CA LEU A 60 16.60 6.65 -8.82
C LEU A 60 16.66 6.96 -7.32
N VAL A 61 17.70 6.52 -6.60
CA VAL A 61 17.85 6.81 -5.16
C VAL A 61 18.01 8.32 -4.94
N PRO A 62 17.12 8.97 -4.18
CA PRO A 62 17.22 10.40 -3.89
C PRO A 62 18.53 10.76 -3.17
N SER A 63 19.20 11.82 -3.62
CA SER A 63 20.38 12.40 -2.94
C SER A 63 20.03 13.54 -1.99
N VAL A 64 18.84 14.12 -2.13
CA VAL A 64 18.36 15.25 -1.33
C VAL A 64 17.83 14.72 0.01
N PRO A 65 18.24 15.31 1.17
CA PRO A 65 17.90 14.76 2.49
C PRO A 65 16.41 14.82 2.86
N GLN A 66 15.62 15.63 2.15
CA GLN A 66 14.18 15.81 2.42
C GLN A 66 13.30 14.83 1.64
N GLN A 67 13.88 14.07 0.70
CA GLN A 67 13.13 13.09 -0.07
C GLN A 67 13.22 11.71 0.59
N SER A 68 12.10 11.01 0.65
CA SER A 68 12.06 9.65 1.19
C SER A 68 12.76 8.68 0.23
N ILE A 69 13.78 7.99 0.71
CA ILE A 69 14.44 6.88 -0.01
C ILE A 69 13.56 5.63 -0.09
N ALA A 70 12.45 5.57 0.66
CA ALA A 70 11.58 4.40 0.77
C ALA A 70 10.31 4.51 -0.09
N ARG A 71 10.02 5.66 -0.70
CA ARG A 71 8.78 5.88 -1.47
C ARG A 71 8.85 5.12 -2.80
N GLN A 72 8.10 4.04 -2.93
CA GLN A 72 8.00 3.25 -4.16
C GLN A 72 6.53 3.07 -4.56
N LYS A 73 6.17 3.48 -5.80
CA LYS A 73 4.80 3.38 -6.34
C LYS A 73 3.71 3.97 -5.42
N TYR A 74 4.06 4.98 -4.64
CA TYR A 74 3.14 5.70 -3.75
C TYR A 74 2.84 7.07 -4.35
N ALA A 75 1.64 7.23 -4.91
CA ALA A 75 1.21 8.44 -5.59
C ALA A 75 0.74 9.50 -4.59
N ASP A 76 0.82 10.77 -4.98
CA ASP A 76 0.43 11.89 -4.12
C ASP A 76 -1.05 11.84 -3.72
N ALA A 77 -1.91 11.29 -4.57
CA ALA A 77 -3.32 11.07 -4.24
C ALA A 77 -3.50 10.05 -3.09
N SER A 78 -2.65 9.02 -3.02
CA SER A 78 -2.64 8.05 -1.91
C SER A 78 -2.12 8.70 -0.63
N GLU A 79 -1.10 9.54 -0.73
CA GLU A 79 -0.60 10.31 0.40
C GLU A 79 -1.66 11.27 0.97
N ALA A 80 -2.35 11.99 0.10
CA ALA A 80 -3.43 12.90 0.47
C ALA A 80 -4.60 12.17 1.12
N SER A 81 -5.04 11.03 0.58
CA SER A 81 -6.16 10.27 1.14
C SER A 81 -5.84 9.68 2.51
N ILE A 82 -4.60 9.22 2.73
CA ILE A 82 -4.15 8.77 4.05
C ILE A 82 -4.12 9.94 5.05
N ASN A 83 -3.61 11.11 4.65
CA ASN A 83 -3.62 12.30 5.52
C ASN A 83 -5.06 12.74 5.87
N GLU A 84 -5.99 12.65 4.93
CA GLU A 84 -7.41 12.91 5.18
C GLU A 84 -8.00 11.90 6.16
N GLN A 85 -7.77 10.60 5.94
CA GLN A 85 -8.25 9.55 6.83
C GLN A 85 -7.68 9.67 8.25
N ILE A 86 -6.40 10.05 8.39
CA ILE A 86 -5.79 10.34 9.70
C ILE A 86 -6.57 11.45 10.41
N ASN A 87 -6.91 12.54 9.70
CA ASN A 87 -7.70 13.61 10.29
C ASN A 87 -9.12 13.15 10.67
N VAL A 88 -9.76 12.32 9.84
CA VAL A 88 -11.07 11.73 10.15
C VAL A 88 -11.00 10.91 11.45
N GLU A 89 -10.03 10.01 11.57
CA GLU A 89 -9.88 9.17 12.77
C GLU A 89 -9.49 9.97 14.00
N TYR A 90 -8.67 11.01 13.86
CA TYR A 90 -8.33 11.91 14.95
C TYR A 90 -9.55 12.68 15.48
N ASN A 91 -10.42 13.16 14.58
CA ASN A 91 -11.68 13.80 14.96
C ASN A 91 -12.63 12.83 15.66
N VAL A 92 -12.79 11.62 15.11
CA VAL A 92 -13.63 10.57 15.72
C VAL A 92 -13.10 10.16 17.10
N SER A 93 -11.77 10.05 17.25
CA SER A 93 -11.12 9.81 18.54
C SER A 93 -11.49 10.90 19.55
N TYR A 94 -11.44 12.17 19.14
CA TYR A 94 -11.81 13.29 20.01
C TYR A 94 -13.29 13.29 20.39
N VAL A 95 -14.17 12.94 19.45
CA VAL A 95 -15.62 12.80 19.71
C VAL A 95 -15.88 11.69 20.73
N TYR A 96 -15.28 10.51 20.56
CA TYR A 96 -15.46 9.42 21.53
C TYR A 96 -14.87 9.76 22.90
N HIS A 97 -13.76 10.50 22.94
CA HIS A 97 -13.20 11.00 24.18
C HIS A 97 -14.14 11.99 24.90
N ALA A 98 -14.79 12.87 24.14
CA ALA A 98 -15.81 13.77 24.69
C ALA A 98 -17.06 13.01 25.16
N MET A 99 -17.46 11.94 24.47
CA MET A 99 -18.56 11.07 24.89
C MET A 99 -18.22 10.35 26.21
N TYR A 100 -17.01 9.81 26.34
CA TYR A 100 -16.51 9.27 27.60
C TYR A 100 -16.64 10.31 28.73
N ALA A 101 -16.11 11.52 28.53
CA ALA A 101 -16.17 12.59 29.52
C ALA A 101 -17.61 13.07 29.84
N TYR A 102 -18.57 12.85 28.95
CA TYR A 102 -19.98 13.11 29.21
C TYR A 102 -20.62 12.00 30.07
N PHE A 103 -20.40 10.74 29.72
CA PHE A 103 -21.00 9.60 30.42
C PHE A 103 -20.37 9.32 31.79
N ASP A 104 -19.13 9.75 32.02
CA ASP A 104 -18.42 9.63 33.31
C ASP A 104 -18.86 10.69 34.35
N ARG A 105 -19.69 11.67 33.97
CA ARG A 105 -20.22 12.66 34.92
C ARG A 105 -21.05 12.01 36.01
N ASP A 106 -20.94 12.53 37.23
CA ASP A 106 -21.67 12.08 38.41
C ASP A 106 -23.21 12.15 38.25
N ASN A 107 -23.70 13.15 37.52
CA ASN A 107 -25.12 13.35 37.25
C ASN A 107 -25.66 12.57 36.02
N VAL A 108 -24.80 11.92 35.23
CA VAL A 108 -25.18 11.02 34.14
C VAL A 108 -25.02 9.56 34.58
N ALA A 109 -23.89 9.23 35.21
CA ALA A 109 -23.58 7.98 35.89
C ALA A 109 -23.74 6.69 35.06
N LEU A 110 -23.62 6.77 33.73
CA LEU A 110 -23.70 5.62 32.83
C LEU A 110 -22.32 4.97 32.63
N LYS A 111 -21.75 4.43 33.72
CA LYS A 111 -20.38 3.89 33.76
C LYS A 111 -20.08 2.79 32.74
N GLY A 112 -21.10 2.05 32.28
CA GLY A 112 -20.95 1.05 31.22
C GLY A 112 -20.64 1.66 29.85
N LEU A 113 -21.09 2.89 29.59
CA LEU A 113 -20.79 3.64 28.36
C LEU A 113 -19.51 4.48 28.46
N ALA A 114 -18.97 4.67 29.67
CA ALA A 114 -17.72 5.36 29.94
C ALA A 114 -16.58 4.37 30.25
N LYS A 115 -16.35 3.39 29.36
CA LYS A 115 -15.36 2.33 29.55
C LYS A 115 -14.61 1.98 28.26
#